data_AF-A0A662W4W9-F1
#
_entry.id   AF-A0A662W4W9-F1
#
_cell.length_a   1.000
_cell.length_b   1.000
_cell.length_c   1.000
_cell.angle_alpha   90.00
_cell.angle_beta   90.00
_cell.angle_gamma   90.00
#
_symmetry.space_group_name_H-M   'P 1'
#
loop_
_entity.id
_entity.type
_entity.pdbx_description
1 polymer ?
#
loop_
_entity_poly.entity_id
_entity_poly.type
_entity_poly.pdbx_seq_one_letter_code
_entity_poly.pdbx_strand_id
1 'polypeptide(L)'
;MEWDREKFKKMFPSLYSELHERVIPTIFDHLEVCENEEQALEIIEYFERIGEITHDEATLLKNKVELLKGIIGTRKRGDYARRGLL
;
A
#
# COMPACT_ATOMS: atom_id res chain seq x y z
N MET A 1 -20.39 -8.41 -10.28
CA MET A 1 -21.20 -7.34 -9.70
C MET A 1 -20.50 -6.03 -9.97
N GLU A 2 -20.94 -5.26 -10.98
CA GLU A 2 -20.48 -3.88 -11.15
C GLU A 2 -21.32 -3.00 -10.22
N TRP A 3 -20.70 -2.50 -9.16
CA TRP A 3 -21.33 -1.48 -8.33
C TRP A 3 -21.36 -0.17 -9.12
N ASP A 4 -22.54 0.45 -9.22
CA ASP A 4 -22.72 1.75 -9.86
C ASP A 4 -22.04 2.84 -9.02
N ARG A 5 -20.95 3.41 -9.55
CA ARG A 5 -20.16 4.46 -8.88
C ARG A 5 -21.00 5.67 -8.48
N GLU A 6 -22.00 6.04 -9.28
CA GLU A 6 -22.89 7.16 -8.99
C GLU A 6 -23.77 6.87 -7.77
N LYS A 7 -24.19 5.61 -7.60
CA LYS A 7 -24.96 5.17 -6.45
C LYS A 7 -24.12 5.17 -5.17
N PHE A 8 -22.88 4.67 -5.22
CA PHE A 8 -21.97 4.71 -4.07
C PHE A 8 -21.67 6.16 -3.66
N LYS A 9 -21.36 7.04 -4.62
CA LYS A 9 -21.07 8.45 -4.37
C LYS A 9 -22.23 9.18 -3.70
N LYS A 10 -23.47 8.90 -4.10
CA LYS A 10 -24.67 9.50 -3.47
C LYS A 10 -24.89 8.98 -2.05
N MET A 11 -24.62 7.71 -1.80
CA MET A 11 -24.86 7.09 -0.48
C MET A 11 -23.76 7.41 0.53
N PHE A 12 -22.51 7.48 0.08
CA PHE A 12 -21.34 7.70 0.92
C PHE A 12 -20.44 8.80 0.34
N PRO A 13 -20.90 10.07 0.28
CA PRO A 13 -20.18 11.14 -0.39
C PRO A 13 -18.80 11.42 0.24
N SER A 14 -18.71 11.44 1.57
CA SER A 14 -17.44 11.66 2.27
C SER A 14 -16.45 10.52 2.04
N LEU A 15 -16.91 9.27 2.12
CA LEU A 15 -16.07 8.09 1.87
C LEU A 15 -15.64 8.01 0.40
N TYR A 16 -16.52 8.36 -0.54
CA TYR A 16 -16.17 8.41 -1.96
C TYR A 16 -15.11 9.47 -2.23
N SER A 17 -15.25 10.67 -1.66
CA SER A 17 -14.23 11.71 -1.72
C SER A 17 -12.93 11.25 -1.07
N GLU A 18 -12.95 10.65 0.12
CA GLU A 18 -11.73 10.12 0.76
C GLU A 18 -11.04 9.06 -0.10
N LEU A 19 -11.79 8.12 -0.70
CA LEU A 19 -11.26 7.07 -1.57
C LEU A 19 -10.70 7.62 -2.90
N HIS A 20 -11.18 8.78 -3.37
CA HIS A 20 -10.76 9.36 -4.66
C HIS A 20 -9.80 10.55 -4.51
N GLU A 21 -9.75 11.20 -3.35
CA GLU A 21 -8.93 12.37 -3.05
C GLU A 21 -7.70 12.01 -2.21
N ARG A 22 -7.73 10.93 -1.40
CA ARG A 22 -6.55 10.41 -0.70
C ARG A 22 -5.97 9.21 -1.44
N VAL A 23 -4.66 9.25 -1.69
CA VAL A 23 -3.92 8.11 -2.24
C VAL A 23 -3.84 7.04 -1.16
N ILE A 24 -4.62 5.97 -1.28
CA ILE A 24 -4.52 4.81 -0.38
C ILE A 24 -3.11 4.23 -0.54
N PRO A 25 -2.31 4.14 0.55
CA PRO A 25 -0.98 3.56 0.48
C PRO A 25 -1.03 2.12 -0.03
N THR A 26 -0.20 1.84 -1.02
CA THR A 26 0.00 0.49 -1.56
C THR A 26 1.14 -0.20 -0.82
N ILE A 27 1.31 -1.51 -1.03
CA ILE A 27 2.45 -2.25 -0.48
C ILE A 27 3.80 -1.56 -0.76
N PHE A 28 3.98 -0.94 -1.93
CA PHE A 28 5.22 -0.25 -2.27
C PHE A 28 5.47 0.97 -1.37
N ASP A 29 4.43 1.72 -1.02
CA ASP A 29 4.55 2.86 -0.09
C ASP A 29 5.01 2.38 1.30
N HIS A 30 4.59 1.19 1.72
CA HIS A 30 5.06 0.58 2.97
C HIS A 30 6.51 0.08 2.87
N LEU A 31 6.90 -0.50 1.72
CA LEU A 31 8.27 -0.98 1.49
C LEU A 31 9.29 0.18 1.45
N GLU A 32 8.92 1.35 0.94
CA GLU A 32 9.77 2.55 0.89
C GLU A 32 10.20 3.07 2.27
N VAL A 33 9.40 2.80 3.31
CA VAL A 33 9.65 3.23 4.69
C VAL A 33 10.27 2.15 5.58
N CYS A 34 10.46 0.94 5.03
CA CYS A 34 11.13 -0.12 5.77
C CYS A 34 12.59 0.26 6.04
N GLU A 35 13.12 -0.15 7.18
CA GLU A 35 14.51 0.11 7.59
C GLU A 35 15.45 -1.04 7.21
N ASN A 36 14.89 -2.25 7.03
CA ASN A 36 15.63 -3.47 6.72
C ASN A 36 14.75 -4.50 5.98
N GLU A 37 15.39 -5.58 5.54
CA GLU A 37 14.73 -6.66 4.80
C GLU A 37 13.72 -7.44 5.64
N GLU A 38 14.00 -7.66 6.93
CA GLU A 38 13.11 -8.38 7.84
C GLU A 38 11.75 -7.66 7.94
N GLN A 39 11.77 -6.34 8.11
CA GLN A 39 10.58 -5.52 8.10
C GLN A 39 9.84 -5.57 6.76
N ALA A 40 10.57 -5.58 5.64
CA ALA A 40 9.96 -5.70 4.32
C ALA A 40 9.23 -7.04 4.15
N LEU A 41 9.81 -8.14 4.65
CA LEU A 41 9.18 -9.46 4.65
C LEU A 41 7.90 -9.48 5.49
N GLU A 42 7.93 -8.91 6.71
CA GLU A 42 6.75 -8.79 7.57
C GLU A 42 5.61 -8.02 6.88
N ILE A 43 5.93 -6.94 6.18
CA ILE A 43 4.94 -6.17 5.41
C ILE A 43 4.35 -7.01 4.28
N ILE A 44 5.18 -7.72 3.52
CA ILE A 44 4.69 -8.58 2.43
C ILE A 44 3.76 -9.67 2.98
N GLU A 45 4.13 -10.34 4.06
CA GLU A 45 3.30 -11.35 4.72
C GLU A 45 1.98 -10.78 5.26
N TYR A 46 2.01 -9.57 5.80
CA TYR A 46 0.80 -8.90 6.27
C TYR A 46 -0.18 -8.65 5.11
N PHE A 47 0.30 -8.08 4.00
CA PHE A 47 -0.53 -7.76 2.83
C PHE A 47 -1.08 -9.03 2.14
N GLU A 48 -0.30 -10.11 2.12
CA GLU A 48 -0.75 -11.44 1.68
C GLU A 48 -1.87 -11.97 2.58
N ARG A 49 -1.69 -11.87 3.91
CA ARG A 49 -2.66 -12.39 4.89
C ARG A 49 -4.00 -11.66 4.85
N ILE A 50 -4.02 -10.36 4.56
CA ILE A 50 -5.26 -9.58 4.42
C ILE A 50 -5.87 -9.65 3.01
N GLY A 51 -5.18 -10.29 2.06
CA GLY A 51 -5.66 -10.50 0.70
C GLY A 51 -5.52 -9.29 -0.23
N GLU A 52 -4.71 -8.30 0.13
CA GLU A 52 -4.41 -7.13 -0.72
C GLU A 52 -3.42 -7.48 -1.85
N ILE A 53 -2.60 -8.54 -1.65
CA ILE A 53 -1.79 -9.16 -2.70
C ILE A 53 -2.04 -10.66 -2.73
N THR A 54 -1.87 -11.26 -3.90
CA THR A 54 -1.93 -12.70 -4.11
C THR A 54 -0.69 -13.41 -3.57
N HIS A 55 -0.80 -14.73 -3.35
CA HIS A 55 0.33 -15.57 -2.95
C HIS A 55 1.50 -15.53 -3.96
N ASP A 56 1.20 -15.49 -5.25
CA ASP A 56 2.21 -15.41 -6.31
C ASP A 56 2.96 -14.07 -6.28
N GLU A 57 2.22 -12.96 -6.07
CA GLU A 57 2.81 -11.63 -5.90
C GLU A 57 3.68 -11.56 -4.63
N ALA A 58 3.20 -12.10 -3.52
CA ALA A 58 3.95 -12.17 -2.26
C ALA A 58 5.26 -12.96 -2.44
N THR A 59 5.18 -14.13 -3.09
CA THR A 59 6.33 -14.98 -3.36
C THR A 59 7.35 -14.27 -4.27
N LEU A 60 6.88 -13.56 -5.30
CA LEU A 60 7.74 -12.76 -6.18
C LEU A 60 8.46 -11.65 -5.42
N LEU A 61 7.76 -10.94 -4.52
CA LEU A 61 8.33 -9.87 -3.71
C LEU A 61 9.36 -10.40 -2.71
N LYS A 62 9.05 -11.51 -2.01
CA LYS A 62 9.99 -12.17 -1.08
C LYS A 62 11.28 -12.60 -1.79
N ASN A 63 11.18 -13.20 -2.98
CA ASN A 63 12.34 -13.61 -3.78
C ASN A 63 13.21 -12.45 -4.27
N LYS A 64 12.65 -11.24 -4.36
CA LYS A 64 13.33 -10.03 -4.84
C LYS A 64 13.67 -9.06 -3.72
N VAL A 65 13.51 -9.45 -2.44
CA VAL A 65 13.67 -8.54 -1.30
C VAL A 65 15.05 -7.87 -1.25
N GLU A 66 16.11 -8.59 -1.66
CA GLU A 66 17.46 -8.02 -1.74
C GLU A 66 17.58 -6.89 -2.78
N LEU A 67 16.81 -6.97 -3.88
CA LEU A 67 16.76 -5.93 -4.91
C LEU A 67 15.95 -4.71 -4.44
N LEU A 68 15.08 -4.88 -3.44
CA LEU A 68 14.33 -3.80 -2.83
C LEU A 68 15.18 -2.94 -1.90
N LYS A 69 16.46 -3.28 -1.63
CA LYS A 69 17.41 -2.43 -0.91
C LYS A 69 17.56 -1.01 -1.51
N GLY A 70 17.31 -0.85 -2.81
CA GLY A 70 17.28 0.47 -3.46
C GLY A 70 16.04 1.32 -3.16
N ILE A 71 15.01 0.72 -2.56
CA ILE A 71 13.69 1.31 -2.25
C ILE A 71 13.50 1.40 -0.72
N ILE A 72 13.94 0.37 0.01
CA ILE A 72 13.95 0.32 1.48
C ILE A 72 14.78 1.49 2.02
N GLY A 73 14.20 2.24 2.96
CA GLY A 73 14.85 3.37 3.62
C GLY A 73 14.96 4.65 2.78
N THR A 74 14.34 4.69 1.59
CA THR A 74 14.31 5.91 0.76
C THR A 74 13.39 6.99 1.32
N ARG A 75 12.45 6.63 2.20
CA ARG A 75 11.54 7.56 2.90
C ARG A 75 11.62 7.42 4.41
N LYS A 76 11.42 8.54 5.12
CA LYS A 76 11.33 8.54 6.59
C LYS A 76 9.88 8.38 7.03
N ARG A 77 9.68 7.73 8.18
CA ARG A 77 8.37 7.64 8.84
C ARG A 77 7.83 9.05 9.11
N GLY A 78 6.71 9.40 8.48
CA GLY A 78 6.14 10.76 8.50
C GLY A 78 6.15 11.48 7.15
N ASP A 79 6.87 10.98 6.15
CA ASP A 79 6.88 11.54 4.79
C ASP A 79 5.55 11.36 4.02
N TYR A 80 4.60 10.60 4.57
CA TYR A 80 3.22 10.51 4.09
C TYR A 80 2.56 11.89 3.95
N ALA A 81 2.95 12.86 4.78
CA ALA A 81 2.45 14.24 4.70
C ALA A 81 2.81 14.95 3.38
N ARG A 82 3.89 14.54 2.69
CA ARG A 82 4.38 15.25 1.48
C ARG A 82 3.61 14.91 0.20
N ARG A 83 2.72 13.92 0.21
CA ARG A 83 1.86 13.56 -0.94
C ARG A 83 0.37 13.87 -0.74
N GLY A 84 0.05 14.85 0.11
CA GLY A 84 -1.34 15.32 0.26
C GLY A 84 -2.24 14.36 1.04
N LEU A 85 -1.68 13.53 1.92
CA LEU A 85 -2.45 12.74 2.88
C LEU A 85 -2.72 13.58 4.13
N LEU A 86 -3.60 14.57 4.00
CA LEU A 86 -4.34 15.16 5.14
C LEU A 86 -5.63 14.42 5.30
#